data_AF-A0A7L2NHN3-F1
#
_entry.id   AF-A0A7L2NHN3-F1
#
_cell.length_a   1.000
_cell.length_b   1.000
_cell.length_c   1.000
_cell.angle_alpha   90.00
_cell.angle_beta   90.00
_cell.angle_gamma   90.00
#
_symmetry.space_group_name_H-M   'P 1'
#
loop_
_entity.id
_entity.type
_entity.pdbx_description
1 polymer ?
#
loop_
_entity_poly.entity_id
_entity_poly.type
_entity_poly.pdbx_seq_one_letter_code
_entity_poly.pdbx_strand_id
1 'polypeptide(L)'
;RVQSQPLAEPSFVLDEDSHLVPELDGVRILSRTSHEFLHEIPEASQEIFRIASMAPGALLLEAQKEYEKESQKADEYLREIREQQLLPEAVGQCIEAAGYEHEPDTQKSLLRAASFGKCFLDKFPPEGFVRMCRDLRVLNAVRDYQIGIPLTFTQYPTGNPAWSRARGVPGVLYGDTGDIWGHLGTLHGVSRTLAHWACYKVQQKDKSDEEVAQAINQKLGDTAGISYSDIATRAYDCGRTELAIRLLEYEPRPGEQVPLLLKMKRSKLALGKAIESGDTDL
;
A
#
# COMPACT_ATOMS: atom_id res chain seq x y z
N ARG A 1 8.74 55.90 19.79
CA ARG A 1 8.39 54.55 20.26
C ARG A 1 7.15 54.11 19.50
N VAL A 2 7.35 53.43 18.36
CA VAL A 2 6.24 52.80 17.63
C VAL A 2 5.91 51.53 18.41
N GLN A 3 4.73 51.49 19.02
CA GLN A 3 4.21 50.26 19.63
C GLN A 3 3.90 49.29 18.49
N SER A 4 4.71 48.23 18.39
CA SER A 4 4.39 47.05 17.60
C SER A 4 3.10 46.45 18.16
N GLN A 5 1.99 46.61 17.43
CA GLN A 5 0.79 45.80 17.67
C GLN A 5 1.20 44.32 17.50
N PRO A 6 0.86 43.42 18.43
CA PRO A 6 1.07 42.00 18.21
C PRO A 6 0.23 41.60 17.00
N LEU A 7 0.88 41.00 16.00
CA LEU A 7 0.20 40.34 14.88
C LEU A 7 -0.84 39.39 15.49
N ALA A 8 -2.10 39.54 15.10
CA ALA A 8 -3.17 38.65 15.54
C ALA A 8 -2.72 37.20 15.27
N GLU A 9 -2.72 36.36 16.31
CA GLU A 9 -2.43 34.95 16.13
C GLU A 9 -3.43 34.38 15.11
N PRO A 10 -2.96 33.62 14.11
CA PRO A 10 -3.84 33.04 13.12
C PRO A 10 -4.84 32.11 13.82
N SER A 11 -6.11 32.51 13.86
CA SER A 11 -7.19 31.71 14.42
C SER A 11 -7.83 30.86 13.32
N PHE A 12 -7.79 29.54 13.46
CA PHE A 12 -8.52 28.61 12.60
C PHE A 12 -9.87 28.29 13.25
N VAL A 13 -10.97 28.62 12.57
CA VAL A 13 -12.33 28.40 13.07
C VAL A 13 -12.82 27.05 12.55
N LEU A 14 -13.33 26.21 13.45
CA LEU A 14 -13.91 24.91 13.13
C LEU A 14 -15.43 25.03 13.05
N ASP A 15 -16.03 24.41 12.03
CA ASP A 15 -17.47 24.48 11.78
C ASP A 15 -18.29 23.62 12.75
N GLU A 16 -17.68 22.58 13.32
CA GLU A 16 -18.30 21.67 14.28
C GLU A 16 -17.40 21.45 15.53
N ASP A 17 -18.04 21.01 16.62
CA ASP A 17 -17.34 20.47 17.78
C ASP A 17 -16.41 19.33 17.35
N SER A 18 -15.11 19.55 17.49
CA SER A 18 -14.08 18.66 16.95
C SER A 18 -13.06 18.28 18.02
N HIS A 19 -12.59 17.04 17.93
CA HIS A 19 -11.51 16.52 18.75
C HIS A 19 -10.19 16.61 17.99
N LEU A 20 -9.19 17.27 18.60
CA LEU A 20 -7.86 17.43 18.03
C LEU A 20 -6.94 16.33 18.53
N VAL A 21 -6.27 15.64 17.61
CA VAL A 21 -5.26 14.62 17.92
C VAL A 21 -3.92 15.06 17.34
N PRO A 22 -2.90 15.33 18.17
CA PRO A 22 -1.57 15.65 17.68
C PRO A 22 -0.92 14.40 17.07
N GLU A 23 -0.33 14.58 15.89
CA GLU A 23 0.42 13.56 15.17
C GLU A 23 1.87 14.04 14.95
N LEU A 24 2.71 13.18 14.37
CA LEU A 24 4.13 13.48 14.13
C LEU A 24 4.35 14.72 13.24
N ASP A 25 3.46 14.90 12.27
CA ASP A 25 3.61 15.84 11.16
C ASP A 25 2.38 16.75 11.00
N GLY A 26 1.54 16.86 12.03
CA GLY A 26 0.35 17.70 11.98
C GLY A 26 -0.64 17.41 13.09
N VAL A 27 -1.88 17.81 12.87
CA VAL A 27 -3.00 17.62 13.79
C VAL A 27 -4.17 17.03 13.03
N ARG A 28 -4.71 15.91 13.51
CA ARG A 28 -6.00 15.40 13.03
C ARG A 28 -7.12 16.14 13.72
N ILE A 29 -8.11 16.51 12.91
CA ILE A 29 -9.34 17.15 13.35
C ILE A 29 -10.45 16.14 13.11
N LEU A 30 -11.02 15.62 14.19
CA LEU A 30 -12.07 14.61 14.15
C LEU A 30 -13.38 15.24 14.59
N SER A 31 -14.33 15.40 13.67
CA SER A 31 -15.68 15.83 13.99
C SER A 31 -16.65 14.65 13.93
N ARG A 32 -17.95 14.90 14.05
CA ARG A 32 -18.96 13.84 13.88
C ARG A 32 -19.11 13.41 12.42
N THR A 33 -18.69 14.25 11.47
CA THR A 33 -18.97 14.10 10.04
C THR A 33 -17.71 14.10 9.18
N SER A 34 -16.57 14.57 9.71
CA SER A 34 -15.31 14.73 8.99
C SER A 34 -14.10 14.18 9.76
N HIS A 35 -13.10 13.77 8.98
CA HIS A 35 -11.77 13.45 9.45
C HIS A 35 -10.79 14.22 8.57
N GLU A 36 -10.26 15.31 9.11
CA GLU A 36 -9.36 16.20 8.42
C GLU A 36 -7.95 16.12 9.02
N PHE A 37 -6.95 16.45 8.21
CA PHE A 37 -5.56 16.51 8.64
C PHE A 37 -4.99 17.88 8.30
N LEU A 38 -4.65 18.63 9.34
CA LEU A 38 -4.01 19.93 9.23
C LEU A 38 -2.52 19.75 9.45
N HIS A 39 -1.72 20.14 8.46
CA HIS A 39 -0.27 20.08 8.55
C HIS A 39 0.36 21.27 7.84
N GLU A 40 1.61 21.53 8.17
CA GLU A 40 2.45 22.45 7.42
C GLU A 40 2.78 21.83 6.05
N ILE A 41 2.77 22.65 5.00
CA ILE A 41 3.11 22.19 3.65
C ILE A 41 4.60 21.80 3.66
N PRO A 42 4.95 20.55 3.29
CA PRO A 42 6.34 20.11 3.26
C PRO A 42 7.15 20.95 2.27
N GLU A 43 8.41 21.26 2.63
CA GLU A 43 9.30 22.11 1.83
C GLU A 43 9.43 21.60 0.38
N ALA A 44 9.57 20.29 0.19
CA ALA A 44 9.64 19.68 -1.14
C ALA A 44 8.40 19.96 -2.01
N SER A 45 7.19 19.91 -1.43
CA SER A 45 5.97 20.26 -2.16
C SER A 45 5.85 21.77 -2.36
N GLN A 46 6.24 22.58 -1.37
CA GLN A 46 6.22 24.02 -1.47
C GLN A 46 7.15 24.53 -2.58
N GLU A 47 8.39 24.06 -2.64
CA GLU A 47 9.35 24.42 -3.68
C GLU A 47 8.83 24.11 -5.09
N ILE A 48 8.06 23.03 -5.27
CA ILE A 48 7.52 22.68 -6.59
C ILE A 48 6.25 23.47 -6.95
N PHE A 49 5.29 23.59 -6.02
CA PHE A 49 3.95 24.08 -6.32
C PHE A 49 3.73 25.56 -5.98
N ARG A 50 4.70 26.23 -5.36
CA ARG A 50 4.60 27.67 -5.10
C ARG A 50 4.47 28.43 -6.42
N ILE A 51 3.60 29.44 -6.41
CA ILE A 51 3.36 30.31 -7.56
C ILE A 51 4.68 30.97 -7.99
N ALA A 52 4.98 30.88 -9.29
CA ALA A 52 6.21 31.38 -9.89
C ALA A 52 7.49 30.81 -9.23
N SER A 53 7.43 29.56 -8.77
CA SER A 53 8.63 28.88 -8.30
C SER A 53 9.63 28.69 -9.43
N MET A 54 10.89 29.01 -9.14
CA MET A 54 12.05 28.75 -9.98
C MET A 54 12.92 27.62 -9.39
N ALA A 55 12.37 26.84 -8.45
CA ALA A 55 13.07 25.71 -7.87
C ALA A 55 13.39 24.66 -8.94
N PRO A 56 14.49 23.90 -8.81
CA PRO A 56 14.89 22.91 -9.82
C PRO A 56 13.80 21.88 -10.13
N GLY A 57 13.09 21.39 -9.10
CA GLY A 57 11.98 20.45 -9.24
C GLY A 57 10.76 21.07 -9.92
N ALA A 58 10.48 22.35 -9.69
CA ALA A 58 9.41 23.08 -10.37
C ALA A 58 9.71 23.20 -11.87
N LEU A 59 10.92 23.63 -12.22
CA LEU A 59 11.36 23.74 -13.61
C LEU A 59 11.37 22.39 -14.31
N LEU A 60 11.77 21.30 -13.63
CA LEU A 60 11.76 19.95 -14.20
C LEU A 60 10.33 19.45 -14.45
N LEU A 61 9.39 19.76 -13.55
CA LEU A 61 7.99 19.45 -13.74
C LEU A 61 7.40 20.21 -14.94
N GLU A 62 7.72 21.49 -15.11
CA GLU A 62 7.31 22.26 -16.29
C GLU A 62 7.97 21.76 -17.57
N ALA A 63 9.25 21.41 -17.53
CA ALA A 63 9.95 20.79 -18.66
C ALA A 63 9.26 19.50 -19.13
N GLN A 64 8.84 18.66 -18.18
CA GLN A 64 8.13 17.42 -18.49
C GLN A 64 6.74 17.67 -19.07
N LYS A 65 5.99 18.67 -18.57
CA LYS A 65 4.69 19.07 -19.13
C LYS A 65 4.82 19.63 -20.54
N GLU A 66 5.83 20.45 -20.81
CA GLU A 66 6.09 20.99 -22.14
C GLU A 66 6.57 19.90 -23.10
N TYR A 67 7.30 18.90 -22.60
CA TYR A 67 7.69 17.73 -23.38
C TYR A 67 6.48 16.92 -23.84
N GLU A 68 5.49 16.70 -22.97
CA GLU A 68 4.23 16.03 -23.34
C GLU A 68 3.42 16.81 -24.39
N LYS A 69 3.63 18.12 -24.51
CA LYS A 69 3.03 18.98 -25.54
C LYS A 69 3.86 19.08 -26.81
N GLU A 70 4.97 18.35 -26.91
CA GLU A 70 5.94 18.44 -28.03
C GLU A 70 6.48 19.86 -28.25
N SER A 71 6.61 20.64 -27.17
CA SER A 71 7.03 22.04 -27.17
C SER A 71 8.55 22.17 -27.01
N GLN A 72 9.18 23.05 -27.79
CA GLN A 72 10.62 23.33 -27.68
C GLN A 72 11.00 23.89 -26.29
N LYS A 73 10.06 24.49 -25.57
CA LYS A 73 10.27 25.01 -24.20
C LYS A 73 10.77 23.95 -23.22
N ALA A 74 10.48 22.67 -23.48
CA ALA A 74 11.01 21.58 -22.67
C ALA A 74 12.56 21.56 -22.66
N ASP A 75 13.18 21.81 -23.82
CA ASP A 75 14.64 21.88 -23.95
C ASP A 75 15.19 23.16 -23.29
N GLU A 76 14.47 24.28 -23.36
CA GLU A 76 14.84 25.53 -22.68
C GLU A 76 14.94 25.33 -21.17
N TYR A 77 13.89 24.78 -20.53
CA TYR A 77 13.90 24.48 -19.09
C TYR A 77 14.97 23.45 -18.72
N LEU A 78 15.12 22.38 -19.51
CA LEU A 78 16.16 21.38 -19.24
C LEU A 78 17.57 21.96 -19.32
N ARG A 79 17.84 22.84 -20.30
CA ARG A 79 19.14 23.52 -20.41
C ARG A 79 19.39 24.40 -19.20
N GLU A 80 18.42 25.19 -18.77
CA GLU A 80 18.54 26.05 -17.59
C GLU A 80 18.93 25.24 -16.34
N ILE A 81 18.25 24.12 -16.08
CA ILE A 81 18.56 23.25 -14.93
C ILE A 81 19.96 22.63 -15.06
N ARG A 82 20.35 22.21 -16.27
CA ARG A 82 21.63 21.55 -16.54
C ARG A 82 22.83 22.50 -16.47
N GLU A 83 22.69 23.73 -16.98
CA GLU A 83 23.72 24.76 -16.92
C GLU A 83 24.07 25.11 -15.47
N GLN A 84 23.08 25.07 -14.58
CA GLN A 84 23.25 25.26 -13.14
C GLN A 84 23.69 23.99 -12.40
N GLN A 85 23.79 22.85 -13.09
CA GLN A 85 24.11 21.53 -12.52
C GLN A 85 23.11 21.03 -11.45
N LEU A 86 21.86 21.52 -11.48
CA LEU A 86 20.83 21.22 -10.48
C LEU A 86 19.93 20.04 -10.85
N LEU A 87 20.21 19.34 -11.95
CA LEU A 87 19.35 18.26 -12.43
C LEU A 87 19.21 17.08 -11.43
N PRO A 88 20.27 16.61 -10.75
CA PRO A 88 20.12 15.58 -9.70
C PRO A 88 19.20 16.04 -8.56
N GLU A 89 19.31 17.30 -8.15
CA GLU A 89 18.47 17.90 -7.11
C GLU A 89 17.02 18.00 -7.57
N ALA A 90 16.77 18.46 -8.80
CA ALA A 90 15.44 18.53 -9.40
C ALA A 90 14.73 17.17 -9.39
N VAL A 91 15.44 16.11 -9.80
CA VAL A 91 14.91 14.75 -9.77
C VAL A 91 14.61 14.31 -8.33
N GLY A 92 15.51 14.61 -7.38
CA GLY A 92 15.30 14.34 -5.96
C GLY A 92 14.07 15.03 -5.38
N GLN A 93 13.91 16.33 -5.64
CA GLN A 93 12.77 17.13 -5.21
C GLN A 93 11.45 16.57 -5.75
N CYS A 94 11.38 16.21 -7.04
CA CYS A 94 10.19 15.60 -7.61
C CYS A 94 9.85 14.25 -6.95
N ILE A 95 10.85 13.41 -6.66
CA ILE A 95 10.63 12.12 -5.98
C ILE A 95 10.11 12.35 -4.57
N GLU A 96 10.74 13.24 -3.81
CA GLU A 96 10.38 13.52 -2.42
C GLU A 96 8.99 14.16 -2.30
N ALA A 97 8.71 15.19 -3.10
CA ALA A 97 7.39 15.83 -3.15
C ALA A 97 6.29 14.81 -3.45
N ALA A 98 6.54 13.84 -4.35
CA ALA A 98 5.56 12.80 -4.66
C ALA A 98 5.14 12.00 -3.42
N GLY A 99 6.03 11.82 -2.43
CA GLY A 99 5.73 11.16 -1.17
C GLY A 99 4.67 11.90 -0.34
N TYR A 100 4.74 13.23 -0.33
CA TYR A 100 3.86 14.07 0.48
C TYR A 100 2.50 14.32 -0.17
N GLU A 101 2.38 14.13 -1.49
CA GLU A 101 1.10 14.28 -2.17
C GLU A 101 0.15 13.11 -1.88
N HIS A 102 -1.15 13.42 -1.80
CA HIS A 102 -2.21 12.43 -1.59
C HIS A 102 -2.95 12.05 -2.88
N GLU A 103 -3.00 12.95 -3.86
CA GLU A 103 -3.69 12.73 -5.13
C GLU A 103 -2.82 11.86 -6.07
N PRO A 104 -3.29 10.65 -6.48
CA PRO A 104 -2.50 9.76 -7.32
C PRO A 104 -2.03 10.37 -8.64
N ASP A 105 -2.81 11.28 -9.24
CA ASP A 105 -2.41 11.90 -10.51
C ASP A 105 -1.28 12.91 -10.32
N THR A 106 -1.27 13.67 -9.22
CA THR A 106 -0.16 14.57 -8.86
C THR A 106 1.11 13.76 -8.55
N GLN A 107 0.99 12.70 -7.76
CA GLN A 107 2.11 11.78 -7.48
C GLN A 107 2.72 11.22 -8.78
N LYS A 108 1.88 10.75 -9.71
CA LYS A 108 2.33 10.25 -11.02
C LYS A 108 2.98 11.34 -11.86
N SER A 109 2.46 12.58 -11.84
CA SER A 109 3.05 13.71 -12.57
C SER A 109 4.48 14.00 -12.08
N LEU A 110 4.67 14.04 -10.76
CA LEU A 110 5.98 14.24 -10.13
C LEU A 110 6.95 13.09 -10.44
N LEU A 111 6.49 11.84 -10.34
CA LEU A 111 7.32 10.68 -10.69
C LEU A 111 7.63 10.61 -12.20
N ARG A 112 6.73 11.09 -13.07
CA ARG A 112 7.02 11.24 -14.50
C ARG A 112 8.09 12.29 -14.74
N ALA A 113 8.02 13.45 -14.08
CA ALA A 113 9.07 14.47 -14.14
C ALA A 113 10.43 13.94 -13.66
N ALA A 114 10.47 13.25 -12.53
CA ALA A 114 11.67 12.57 -12.06
C ALA A 114 12.20 11.52 -13.05
N SER A 115 11.29 10.72 -13.63
CA SER A 115 11.65 9.70 -14.62
C SER A 115 12.10 10.30 -15.95
N PHE A 116 11.66 11.51 -16.28
CA PHE A 116 12.12 12.28 -17.43
C PHE A 116 13.52 12.85 -17.17
N GLY A 117 13.72 13.53 -16.04
CA GLY A 117 15.01 14.14 -15.68
C GLY A 117 16.15 13.13 -15.54
N LYS A 118 15.89 11.94 -14.97
CA LYS A 118 16.92 10.91 -14.81
C LYS A 118 17.51 10.41 -16.14
N CYS A 119 16.79 10.55 -17.26
CA CYS A 119 17.30 10.14 -18.59
C CYS A 119 18.48 11.00 -19.06
N PHE A 120 18.69 12.17 -18.44
CA PHE A 120 19.77 13.11 -18.78
C PHE A 120 20.91 13.08 -17.75
N LEU A 121 20.92 12.11 -16.84
CA LEU A 121 21.97 11.89 -15.84
C LEU A 121 22.79 10.65 -16.21
N ASP A 122 24.12 10.79 -16.27
CA ASP A 122 25.03 9.68 -16.60
C ASP A 122 25.02 8.57 -15.53
N LYS A 123 24.82 8.97 -14.26
CA LYS A 123 24.79 8.07 -13.10
C LYS A 123 23.68 8.51 -12.17
N PHE A 124 22.56 7.78 -12.18
CA PHE A 124 21.46 7.99 -11.25
C PHE A 124 21.20 6.71 -10.43
N PRO A 125 21.29 6.77 -9.08
CA PRO A 125 20.97 5.62 -8.24
C PRO A 125 19.46 5.34 -8.24
N PRO A 126 18.99 4.18 -8.77
CA PRO A 126 17.55 3.91 -8.92
C PRO A 126 16.84 3.62 -7.59
N GLU A 127 17.57 3.36 -6.51
CA GLU A 127 17.04 2.85 -5.24
C GLU A 127 16.00 3.80 -4.64
N GLY A 128 16.27 5.11 -4.63
CA GLY A 128 15.36 6.12 -4.09
C GLY A 128 14.05 6.21 -4.86
N PHE A 129 14.13 6.27 -6.20
CA PHE A 129 12.97 6.33 -7.09
C PHE A 129 12.11 5.06 -6.96
N VAL A 130 12.73 3.88 -6.99
CA VAL A 130 12.02 2.60 -6.89
C VAL A 130 11.37 2.45 -5.51
N ARG A 131 12.05 2.85 -4.43
CA ARG A 131 11.50 2.85 -3.08
C ARG A 131 10.27 3.74 -2.99
N MET A 132 10.35 4.99 -3.45
CA MET A 132 9.20 5.91 -3.43
C MET A 132 7.99 5.35 -4.19
N CYS A 133 8.19 4.78 -5.39
CA CYS A 133 7.12 4.11 -6.15
C CYS A 133 6.47 2.95 -5.37
N ARG A 134 7.24 2.21 -4.58
CA ARG A 134 6.73 1.11 -3.74
C ARG A 134 5.94 1.66 -2.56
N ASP A 135 6.51 2.64 -1.86
CA ASP A 135 5.91 3.27 -0.69
C ASP A 135 4.54 3.90 -1.05
N LEU A 136 4.47 4.62 -2.17
CA LEU A 136 3.25 5.24 -2.67
C LEU A 136 2.16 4.23 -3.05
N ARG A 137 2.52 3.07 -3.62
CA ARG A 137 1.53 2.01 -3.89
C ARG A 137 0.88 1.51 -2.60
N VAL A 138 1.68 1.33 -1.55
CA VAL A 138 1.16 0.90 -0.25
C VAL A 138 0.34 2.02 0.39
N LEU A 139 0.86 3.25 0.41
CA LEU A 139 0.17 4.41 0.97
C LEU A 139 -1.18 4.66 0.30
N ASN A 140 -1.24 4.62 -1.02
CA ASN A 140 -2.49 4.80 -1.75
C ASN A 140 -3.47 3.66 -1.49
N ALA A 141 -2.99 2.41 -1.39
CA ALA A 141 -3.85 1.29 -1.04
C ALA A 141 -4.47 1.47 0.36
N VAL A 142 -3.67 1.82 1.37
CA VAL A 142 -4.21 1.98 2.74
C VAL A 142 -5.08 3.23 2.90
N ARG A 143 -4.86 4.27 2.09
CA ARG A 143 -5.67 5.49 2.05
C ARG A 143 -6.98 5.31 1.31
N ASP A 144 -7.14 4.27 0.50
CA ASP A 144 -8.37 4.01 -0.25
C ASP A 144 -9.58 4.02 0.69
N TYR A 145 -10.69 4.61 0.26
CA TYR A 145 -11.88 4.81 1.10
C TYR A 145 -12.48 3.49 1.63
N GLN A 146 -12.24 2.37 0.95
CA GLN A 146 -12.68 1.05 1.43
C GLN A 146 -11.86 0.58 2.64
N ILE A 147 -10.63 1.09 2.79
CA ILE A 147 -9.71 0.76 3.87
C ILE A 147 -9.74 1.85 4.95
N GLY A 148 -9.63 3.11 4.55
CA GLY A 148 -9.80 4.28 5.41
C GLY A 148 -8.69 4.47 6.44
N ILE A 149 -7.44 4.10 6.13
CA ILE A 149 -6.27 4.42 6.98
C ILE A 149 -5.53 5.63 6.40
N PRO A 150 -5.77 6.85 6.91
CA PRO A 150 -5.19 8.09 6.40
C PRO A 150 -3.74 8.30 6.86
N LEU A 151 -2.85 7.36 6.55
CA LEU A 151 -1.44 7.40 6.94
C LEU A 151 -0.65 8.40 6.08
N THR A 152 0.15 9.27 6.70
CA THR A 152 1.03 10.19 5.96
C THR A 152 2.36 9.52 5.57
N PHE A 153 3.12 10.14 4.67
CA PHE A 153 4.44 9.63 4.29
C PHE A 153 5.43 9.68 5.46
N THR A 154 5.39 10.73 6.28
CA THR A 154 6.20 10.86 7.50
C THR A 154 5.86 9.78 8.54
N GLN A 155 4.60 9.33 8.58
CA GLN A 155 4.13 8.27 9.48
C GLN A 155 4.39 6.87 8.93
N TYR A 156 4.69 6.73 7.64
CA TYR A 156 4.95 5.46 6.96
C TYR A 156 6.24 4.69 7.31
N PRO A 157 7.34 5.27 7.85
CA PRO A 157 8.63 4.60 7.80
C PRO A 157 8.61 3.24 8.50
N THR A 158 9.40 2.32 7.96
CA THR A 158 9.38 0.85 8.14
C THR A 158 9.57 0.36 9.59
N GLY A 159 9.77 1.27 10.55
CA GLY A 159 9.87 1.02 11.99
C GLY A 159 8.78 1.67 12.85
N ASN A 160 7.78 2.36 12.27
CA ASN A 160 6.74 3.02 13.06
C ASN A 160 5.76 1.98 13.67
N PRO A 161 5.58 1.95 15.01
CA PRO A 161 4.59 1.06 15.65
C PRO A 161 3.14 1.32 15.19
N ALA A 162 2.83 2.47 14.61
CA ALA A 162 1.54 2.73 13.95
C ALA A 162 1.34 1.86 12.70
N TRP A 163 2.37 1.69 11.85
CA TRP A 163 2.35 0.78 10.70
C TRP A 163 2.20 -0.69 11.15
N SER A 164 2.91 -1.08 12.21
CA SER A 164 2.77 -2.43 12.79
C SER A 164 1.34 -2.72 13.29
N ARG A 165 0.62 -1.69 13.77
CA ARG A 165 -0.80 -1.80 14.15
C ARG A 165 -1.74 -1.78 12.94
N ALA A 166 -1.51 -0.92 11.94
CA ALA A 166 -2.29 -0.89 10.69
C ALA A 166 -2.17 -2.22 9.90
N ARG A 167 -1.00 -2.87 9.91
CA ARG A 167 -0.80 -4.25 9.42
C ARG A 167 -1.67 -5.31 10.11
N GLY A 168 -2.14 -5.02 11.33
CA GLY A 168 -2.96 -5.92 12.15
C GLY A 168 -4.46 -5.79 11.94
N VAL A 169 -4.93 -4.83 11.12
CA VAL A 169 -6.36 -4.57 10.92
C VAL A 169 -6.90 -5.36 9.71
N PRO A 170 -7.86 -6.28 9.91
CA PRO A 170 -8.54 -7.04 8.85
C PRO A 170 -9.31 -6.10 7.92
N GLY A 171 -8.77 -5.79 6.74
CA GLY A 171 -9.46 -4.96 5.74
C GLY A 171 -8.52 -4.13 4.88
N VAL A 172 -7.34 -3.79 5.42
CA VAL A 172 -6.36 -2.85 4.87
C VAL A 172 -5.65 -3.31 3.60
N LEU A 173 -5.93 -4.52 3.13
CA LEU A 173 -5.10 -5.22 2.16
C LEU A 173 -5.88 -5.76 0.95
N TYR A 174 -7.11 -5.30 0.71
CA TYR A 174 -7.96 -5.86 -0.34
C TYR A 174 -8.25 -4.90 -1.51
N GLY A 175 -7.31 -3.99 -1.82
CA GLY A 175 -7.30 -3.26 -3.08
C GLY A 175 -6.65 -4.10 -4.19
N ASP A 176 -7.32 -4.22 -5.32
CA ASP A 176 -6.87 -4.98 -6.51
C ASP A 176 -5.51 -4.49 -7.01
N THR A 177 -4.46 -5.26 -6.76
CA THR A 177 -3.22 -5.27 -7.56
C THR A 177 -2.36 -6.45 -7.13
N GLY A 178 -2.40 -7.54 -7.90
CA GLY A 178 -1.54 -8.72 -7.70
C GLY A 178 -0.04 -8.39 -7.63
N ASP A 179 0.37 -7.28 -8.24
CA ASP A 179 1.77 -6.83 -8.31
C ASP A 179 2.30 -6.14 -7.04
N ILE A 180 1.42 -5.60 -6.17
CA ILE A 180 1.82 -5.02 -4.88
C ILE A 180 2.30 -6.11 -3.91
N TRP A 181 1.73 -7.30 -4.00
CA TRP A 181 2.09 -8.46 -3.18
C TRP A 181 3.49 -8.99 -3.48
N GLY A 182 3.91 -8.99 -4.75
CA GLY A 182 5.26 -9.40 -5.15
C GLY A 182 6.35 -8.45 -4.62
N HIS A 183 6.02 -7.15 -4.48
CA HIS A 183 6.92 -6.14 -3.94
C HIS A 183 6.96 -6.12 -2.41
N LEU A 184 5.86 -6.48 -1.75
CA LEU A 184 5.80 -6.77 -0.30
C LEU A 184 6.37 -8.16 0.06
N GLY A 185 6.63 -9.01 -0.94
CA GLY A 185 7.03 -10.42 -0.81
C GLY A 185 8.46 -10.70 -0.38
N THR A 186 9.28 -9.68 -0.16
CA THR A 186 10.66 -9.86 0.34
C THR A 186 10.76 -9.90 1.87
N LEU A 187 9.66 -9.77 2.61
CA LEU A 187 9.69 -9.73 4.08
C LEU A 187 8.61 -10.62 4.71
N HIS A 188 8.76 -11.95 4.66
CA HIS A 188 8.13 -12.94 5.57
C HIS A 188 6.61 -12.85 5.85
N GLY A 189 5.85 -12.01 5.13
CA GLY A 189 4.49 -11.59 5.48
C GLY A 189 3.41 -12.04 4.50
N VAL A 190 3.79 -12.43 3.28
CA VAL A 190 2.86 -12.81 2.20
C VAL A 190 2.05 -14.06 2.55
N SER A 191 2.66 -15.04 3.21
CA SER A 191 1.96 -16.26 3.63
C SER A 191 0.86 -15.97 4.67
N ARG A 192 1.09 -15.00 5.58
CA ARG A 192 0.13 -14.65 6.65
C ARG A 192 -1.04 -13.82 6.12
N THR A 193 -0.79 -12.90 5.20
CA THR A 193 -1.82 -12.06 4.59
C THR A 193 -2.69 -12.83 3.61
N LEU A 194 -2.09 -13.76 2.85
CA LEU A 194 -2.82 -14.64 1.95
C LEU A 194 -3.66 -15.68 2.71
N ALA A 195 -3.14 -16.24 3.80
CA ALA A 195 -3.93 -17.08 4.70
C ALA A 195 -5.13 -16.32 5.27
N HIS A 196 -4.94 -15.06 5.69
CA HIS A 196 -6.01 -14.22 6.19
C HIS A 196 -7.05 -13.86 5.11
N TRP A 197 -6.61 -13.55 3.87
CA TRP A 197 -7.48 -13.37 2.71
C TRP A 197 -8.35 -14.59 2.46
N ALA A 198 -7.75 -15.78 2.47
CA ALA A 198 -8.46 -17.02 2.26
C ALA A 198 -9.48 -17.28 3.39
N CYS A 199 -9.12 -16.99 4.64
CA CYS A 199 -10.05 -17.08 5.78
C CYS A 199 -11.24 -16.12 5.63
N TYR A 200 -11.02 -14.89 5.15
CA TYR A 200 -12.10 -13.95 4.88
C TYR A 200 -12.98 -14.40 3.71
N LYS A 201 -12.38 -14.91 2.62
CA LYS A 201 -13.11 -15.43 1.46
C LYS A 201 -14.02 -16.60 1.80
N VAL A 202 -13.55 -17.47 2.67
CA VAL A 202 -14.32 -18.60 3.19
C VAL A 202 -15.59 -18.16 3.95
N GLN A 203 -15.56 -16.99 4.59
CA GLN A 203 -16.71 -16.44 5.34
C GLN A 203 -17.82 -15.86 4.44
N GLN A 204 -17.56 -15.64 3.14
CA GLN A 204 -18.51 -15.05 2.19
C GLN A 204 -19.62 -16.03 1.79
N LYS A 205 -20.77 -15.98 2.46
CA LYS A 205 -21.92 -16.89 2.23
C LYS A 205 -22.71 -16.62 0.95
N ASP A 206 -22.42 -15.54 0.25
CA ASP A 206 -23.05 -15.09 -0.99
C ASP A 206 -22.57 -15.85 -2.24
N LYS A 207 -21.48 -16.62 -2.15
CA LYS A 207 -20.86 -17.33 -3.28
C LYS A 207 -20.87 -18.84 -3.09
N SER A 208 -20.89 -19.58 -4.19
CA SER A 208 -20.86 -21.04 -4.15
C SER A 208 -19.53 -21.56 -3.58
N ASP A 209 -19.57 -22.68 -2.86
CA ASP A 209 -18.37 -23.30 -2.26
C ASP A 209 -17.34 -23.71 -3.33
N GLU A 210 -17.77 -23.89 -4.58
CA GLU A 210 -16.90 -24.26 -5.71
C GLU A 210 -16.10 -23.07 -6.25
N GLU A 211 -16.77 -21.94 -6.47
CA GLU A 211 -16.13 -20.69 -6.90
C GLU A 211 -15.12 -20.20 -5.86
N VAL A 212 -15.46 -20.30 -4.57
CA VAL A 212 -14.57 -19.88 -3.48
C VAL A 212 -13.32 -20.76 -3.42
N ALA A 213 -13.46 -22.08 -3.55
CA ALA A 213 -12.32 -23.00 -3.56
C ALA A 213 -11.40 -22.77 -4.76
N GLN A 214 -11.96 -22.60 -5.96
CA GLN A 214 -11.19 -22.34 -7.18
C GLN A 214 -10.47 -20.98 -7.11
N ALA A 215 -11.14 -19.93 -6.64
CA ALA A 215 -10.54 -18.62 -6.48
C ALA A 215 -9.38 -18.64 -5.48
N ILE A 216 -9.54 -19.39 -4.37
CA ILE A 216 -8.47 -19.58 -3.37
C ILE A 216 -7.30 -20.33 -3.99
N ASN A 217 -7.54 -21.45 -4.67
CA ASN A 217 -6.48 -22.24 -5.29
C ASN A 217 -5.74 -21.49 -6.41
N GLN A 218 -6.44 -20.75 -7.28
CA GLN A 218 -5.81 -19.92 -8.32
C GLN A 218 -4.89 -18.85 -7.75
N LYS A 219 -5.20 -18.32 -6.57
CA LYS A 219 -4.41 -17.24 -5.95
C LYS A 219 -3.30 -17.75 -5.03
N LEU A 220 -3.46 -18.93 -4.43
CA LEU A 220 -2.51 -19.52 -3.49
C LEU A 220 -1.59 -20.58 -4.10
N GLY A 221 -2.00 -21.22 -5.21
CA GLY A 221 -1.42 -22.46 -5.75
C GLY A 221 0.09 -22.44 -5.98
N ASP A 222 0.66 -21.30 -6.37
CA ASP A 222 2.10 -21.16 -6.64
C ASP A 222 2.89 -20.53 -5.48
N THR A 223 2.25 -20.22 -4.35
CA THR A 223 2.90 -19.50 -3.24
C THR A 223 3.46 -20.45 -2.18
N ALA A 224 4.79 -20.51 -2.06
CA ALA A 224 5.46 -21.33 -1.05
C ALA A 224 5.14 -20.88 0.39
N GLY A 225 4.77 -21.83 1.25
CA GLY A 225 4.65 -21.63 2.71
C GLY A 225 3.23 -21.36 3.25
N ILE A 226 2.17 -21.62 2.48
CA ILE A 226 0.78 -21.48 2.94
C ILE A 226 0.18 -22.87 3.18
N SER A 227 -0.38 -23.09 4.38
CA SER A 227 -1.11 -24.32 4.70
C SER A 227 -2.59 -24.15 4.38
N TYR A 228 -3.10 -25.00 3.50
CA TYR A 228 -4.53 -25.11 3.21
C TYR A 228 -5.31 -25.70 4.39
N SER A 229 -4.66 -26.46 5.28
CA SER A 229 -5.26 -26.99 6.51
C SER A 229 -5.81 -25.92 7.46
N ASP A 230 -5.10 -24.80 7.64
CA ASP A 230 -5.55 -23.67 8.46
C ASP A 230 -6.80 -23.01 7.88
N ILE A 231 -6.82 -22.83 6.56
CA ILE A 231 -7.93 -22.22 5.81
C ILE A 231 -9.15 -23.14 5.85
N ALA A 232 -8.95 -24.45 5.66
CA ALA A 232 -10.00 -25.46 5.76
C ALA A 232 -10.58 -25.55 7.18
N THR A 233 -9.76 -25.39 8.22
CA THR A 233 -10.22 -25.34 9.61
C THR A 233 -11.16 -24.15 9.83
N ARG A 234 -10.82 -22.98 9.30
CA ARG A 234 -11.71 -21.80 9.35
C ARG A 234 -12.99 -21.99 8.56
N ALA A 235 -12.94 -22.68 7.41
CA ALA A 235 -14.15 -23.02 6.64
C ALA A 235 -15.08 -23.94 7.41
N TYR A 236 -14.51 -24.91 8.12
CA TYR A 236 -15.26 -25.78 9.00
C TYR A 236 -15.88 -25.04 10.19
N ASP A 237 -15.12 -24.16 10.86
CA ASP A 237 -15.61 -23.32 11.96
C ASP A 237 -16.77 -22.41 11.52
N CYS A 238 -16.78 -21.99 10.25
CA CYS A 238 -17.86 -21.19 9.64
C CYS A 238 -19.08 -22.02 9.19
N GLY A 239 -19.07 -23.35 9.41
CA GLY A 239 -20.13 -24.27 9.04
C GLY A 239 -20.14 -24.71 7.57
N ARG A 240 -19.09 -24.38 6.78
CA ARG A 240 -18.96 -24.71 5.35
C ARG A 240 -18.14 -25.98 5.17
N THR A 241 -18.71 -27.10 5.59
CA THR A 241 -18.03 -28.40 5.62
C THR A 241 -17.58 -28.86 4.23
N GLU A 242 -18.36 -28.61 3.17
CA GLU A 242 -18.01 -29.03 1.80
C GLU A 242 -16.86 -28.19 1.22
N LEU A 243 -16.87 -26.86 1.45
CA LEU A 243 -15.74 -25.98 1.13
C LEU A 243 -14.44 -26.41 1.84
N ALA A 244 -14.53 -26.77 3.12
CA ALA A 244 -13.38 -27.23 3.90
C ALA A 244 -12.77 -28.51 3.32
N ILE A 245 -13.58 -29.48 2.88
CA ILE A 245 -13.09 -30.71 2.23
C ILE A 245 -12.36 -30.39 0.93
N ARG A 246 -12.93 -29.51 0.09
CA ARG A 246 -12.30 -29.14 -1.19
C ARG A 246 -10.99 -28.38 -1.01
N LEU A 247 -10.91 -27.49 -0.03
CA LEU A 247 -9.65 -26.79 0.28
C LEU A 247 -8.57 -27.74 0.78
N LEU A 248 -8.95 -28.76 1.55
CA LEU A 248 -8.06 -29.80 2.04
C LEU A 248 -7.44 -30.65 0.91
N GLU A 249 -8.14 -30.86 -0.20
CA GLU A 249 -7.61 -31.60 -1.36
C GLU A 249 -6.40 -30.91 -2.00
N TYR A 250 -6.25 -29.59 -1.81
CA TYR A 250 -5.10 -28.83 -2.28
C TYR A 250 -3.92 -28.81 -1.30
N GLU A 251 -4.06 -29.37 -0.08
CA GLU A 251 -2.93 -29.50 0.85
C GLU A 251 -1.99 -30.62 0.40
N PRO A 252 -0.70 -30.36 0.15
CA PRO A 252 0.25 -31.39 -0.28
C PRO A 252 0.68 -32.35 0.85
N ARG A 253 0.36 -32.05 2.11
CA ARG A 253 0.80 -32.79 3.30
C ARG A 253 -0.32 -33.68 3.88
N PRO A 254 -0.23 -35.01 3.74
CA PRO A 254 -1.25 -35.92 4.26
C PRO A 254 -1.40 -35.86 5.79
N GLY A 255 -0.31 -35.59 6.52
CA GLY A 255 -0.32 -35.46 7.98
C GLY A 255 -1.16 -34.31 8.52
N GLU A 256 -1.43 -33.28 7.70
CA GLU A 256 -2.34 -32.18 8.05
C GLU A 256 -3.77 -32.44 7.56
N GLN A 257 -3.93 -33.33 6.57
CA GLN A 257 -5.24 -33.69 5.99
C GLN A 257 -6.04 -34.63 6.89
N VAL A 258 -5.40 -35.73 7.33
CA VAL A 258 -6.07 -36.82 8.06
C VAL A 258 -6.67 -36.35 9.39
N PRO A 259 -5.95 -35.60 10.26
CA PRO A 259 -6.51 -35.12 11.52
C PRO A 259 -7.71 -34.19 11.34
N LEU A 260 -7.68 -33.33 10.31
CA LEU A 260 -8.78 -32.40 10.04
C LEU A 260 -10.00 -33.13 9.46
N LEU A 261 -9.82 -34.12 8.58
CA LEU A 261 -10.91 -34.97 8.09
C LEU A 261 -11.57 -35.78 9.21
N LEU A 262 -10.80 -36.25 10.20
CA LEU A 262 -11.31 -36.90 11.40
C LEU A 262 -12.11 -35.92 12.28
N LYS A 263 -11.60 -34.69 12.49
CA LYS A 263 -12.33 -33.61 13.20
C LYS A 263 -13.66 -33.28 12.52
N MET A 264 -13.72 -33.35 11.19
CA MET A 264 -14.94 -33.15 10.38
C MET A 264 -15.85 -34.39 10.32
N LYS A 265 -15.55 -35.48 11.05
CA LYS A 265 -16.29 -36.75 11.08
C LYS A 265 -16.37 -37.48 9.72
N ARG A 266 -15.37 -37.28 8.84
CA ARG A 266 -15.28 -37.93 7.53
C ARG A 266 -14.32 -39.14 7.56
N SER A 267 -14.58 -40.10 8.44
CA SER A 267 -13.68 -41.24 8.69
C SER A 267 -13.35 -42.09 7.45
N LYS A 268 -14.29 -42.24 6.51
CA LYS A 268 -14.05 -42.98 5.25
C LYS A 268 -13.06 -42.27 4.33
N LEU A 269 -13.12 -40.94 4.25
CA LEU A 269 -12.20 -40.13 3.44
C LEU A 269 -10.83 -40.03 4.11
N ALA A 270 -10.80 -39.87 5.43
CA ALA A 270 -9.58 -39.88 6.23
C ALA A 270 -8.81 -41.20 6.05
N LEU A 271 -9.49 -42.34 6.11
CA LEU A 271 -8.89 -43.66 5.90
C LEU A 271 -8.33 -43.81 4.48
N GLY A 272 -9.07 -43.35 3.46
CA GLY A 272 -8.56 -43.36 2.08
C GLY A 272 -7.28 -42.55 1.93
N LYS A 273 -7.22 -41.35 2.51
CA LYS A 273 -6.04 -40.46 2.46
C LYS A 273 -4.86 -40.99 3.26
N ALA A 274 -5.09 -41.63 4.41
CA ALA A 274 -4.05 -42.31 5.18
C ALA A 274 -3.42 -43.45 4.36
N ILE A 275 -4.24 -44.28 3.72
CA ILE A 275 -3.77 -45.38 2.86
C ILE A 275 -2.98 -44.85 1.66
N GLU A 276 -3.44 -43.78 1.00
CA GLU A 276 -2.74 -43.12 -0.12
C GLU A 276 -1.40 -42.52 0.29
N SER A 277 -1.26 -42.07 1.55
CA SER A 277 -0.04 -41.45 2.06
C SER A 277 1.10 -42.43 2.31
N GLY A 278 0.78 -43.72 2.56
CA GLY A 278 1.75 -44.75 2.90
C GLY A 278 2.46 -44.56 4.24
N ASP A 279 2.04 -43.59 5.05
CA ASP A 279 2.56 -43.34 6.39
C ASP A 279 1.88 -44.29 7.38
N THR A 280 2.67 -45.13 8.06
CA THR A 280 2.15 -46.12 9.01
C THR A 280 1.72 -45.50 10.34
N ASP A 281 2.11 -44.26 10.61
CA ASP A 281 1.81 -43.55 11.85
C ASP A 281 0.51 -42.69 11.77
N LEU A 282 -0.06 -42.50 10.56
CA LEU A 282 -1.31 -41.77 10.27
C LEU A 282 -2.54 -42.69 10.14
#